data_AF-A0A1Q6DQ38-F1
#
_entry.id   AF-A0A1Q6DQ38-F1
#
_cell.length_a   1.000
_cell.length_b   1.000
_cell.length_c   1.000
_cell.angle_alpha   90.00
_cell.angle_beta   90.00
_cell.angle_gamma   90.00
#
_symmetry.space_group_name_H-M   'P 1'
#
loop_
_entity.id
_entity.type
_entity.pdbx_description
1 polymer ?
#
loop_
_entity_poly.entity_id
_entity_poly.type
_entity_poly.pdbx_seq_one_letter_code
_entity_poly.pdbx_strand_id
1 'polypeptide(L)'
;MAVDSLAGKLMLLLAQGYLAESRLGVRDRVRLQSLYDAGVLRAARSGAGRRIVLHDVNALESFIAGAYPSGLQGITTKLSSRGKAVAELRDSKKAREGQPVAVLLRGFNNSVLHIGNRVLPVAEWSEISGVAALRLDGETLWEFSGIVAFVENLEVFWNFEKLEIAADLAIYAQGRLNSKVLNWLASPAMQNARIIHCGDYDPVGLDEFLRLKAACPGRTEIYIPSDFETLLFRYGKKDLLVGNAAILARLRKNDDPHVCFIVQLMDRWGVGLEQEALLLNAPGQ
;
A
#
# COMPACT_ATOMS: atom_id res chain seq x y z
N MET A 1 -26.80 -16.69 -8.06
CA MET A 1 -26.74 -15.63 -7.04
C MET A 1 -26.13 -14.40 -7.69
N ALA A 2 -26.57 -13.19 -7.31
CA ALA A 2 -25.96 -11.96 -7.81
C ALA A 2 -24.57 -11.77 -7.20
N VAL A 3 -23.66 -11.12 -7.94
CA VAL A 3 -22.31 -10.78 -7.45
C VAL A 3 -22.35 -9.89 -6.22
N ASP A 4 -23.21 -8.87 -6.22
CA ASP A 4 -23.44 -8.00 -5.08
C ASP A 4 -24.91 -7.55 -5.00
N SER A 5 -25.24 -6.77 -3.97
CA SER A 5 -26.61 -6.25 -3.77
C SER A 5 -27.07 -5.34 -4.92
N LEU A 6 -26.18 -4.60 -5.57
CA LEU A 6 -26.51 -3.75 -6.71
C LEU A 6 -26.74 -4.58 -7.97
N ALA A 7 -25.94 -5.61 -8.21
CA ALA A 7 -26.13 -6.54 -9.33
C ALA A 7 -27.51 -7.22 -9.27
N GLY A 8 -27.97 -7.58 -8.07
CA GLY A 8 -29.33 -8.08 -7.86
C GLY A 8 -30.41 -7.08 -8.27
N LYS A 9 -30.22 -5.79 -7.94
CA LYS A 9 -31.14 -4.71 -8.29
C LYS A 9 -31.11 -4.39 -9.78
N LEU A 10 -29.96 -4.47 -10.43
CA LEU A 10 -29.79 -4.28 -11.86
C LEU A 10 -30.47 -5.41 -12.66
N MET A 11 -30.39 -6.67 -12.20
CA MET A 11 -31.13 -7.77 -12.81
C MET A 11 -32.65 -7.53 -12.75
N LEU A 12 -33.16 -7.08 -11.60
CA LEU A 12 -34.58 -6.74 -11.45
C LEU A 12 -34.98 -5.58 -12.37
N LEU A 13 -34.11 -4.58 -12.52
CA LEU A 13 -34.36 -3.41 -13.36
C LEU A 13 -34.38 -3.75 -14.85
N LEU A 14 -33.50 -4.66 -15.31
CA LEU A 14 -33.54 -5.19 -16.69
C LEU A 14 -34.79 -6.04 -16.94
N ALA A 15 -35.18 -6.87 -15.97
CA ALA A 15 -36.33 -7.77 -16.13
C ALA A 15 -37.68 -7.04 -16.09
N GLN A 16 -37.81 -6.00 -15.27
CA GLN A 16 -39.09 -5.34 -15.00
C GLN A 16 -39.19 -3.94 -15.61
N GLY A 17 -38.08 -3.35 -16.04
CA GLY A 17 -38.01 -1.97 -16.55
C GLY A 17 -38.19 -0.89 -15.46
N TYR A 18 -38.43 -1.27 -14.20
CA TYR A 18 -38.54 -0.33 -13.09
C TYR A 18 -38.17 -0.97 -11.74
N LEU A 19 -37.85 -0.12 -10.75
CA LEU A 19 -37.56 -0.54 -9.37
C LEU A 19 -38.03 0.52 -8.38
N ALA A 20 -38.57 0.12 -7.22
CA ALA A 20 -38.91 1.08 -6.17
C ALA A 20 -37.65 1.83 -5.68
N GLU A 21 -37.73 3.15 -5.55
CA GLU A 21 -36.57 3.98 -5.19
C GLU A 21 -36.05 3.68 -3.76
N SER A 22 -36.93 3.20 -2.88
CA SER A 22 -36.58 2.75 -1.53
C SER A 22 -35.67 1.52 -1.50
N ARG A 23 -35.57 0.76 -2.60
CA ARG A 23 -34.66 -0.39 -2.72
C ARG A 23 -33.22 0.02 -3.05
N LEU A 24 -33.00 1.27 -3.43
CA LEU A 24 -31.65 1.82 -3.67
C LEU A 24 -31.15 2.55 -2.43
N GLY A 25 -30.11 2.01 -1.80
CA GLY A 25 -29.40 2.68 -0.72
C GLY A 25 -28.51 3.81 -1.25
N VAL A 26 -27.96 4.62 -0.34
CA VAL A 26 -27.10 5.77 -0.69
C VAL A 26 -25.93 5.37 -1.60
N ARG A 27 -25.28 4.22 -1.32
CA ARG A 27 -24.17 3.71 -2.14
C ARG A 27 -24.59 3.27 -3.55
N ASP A 28 -25.80 2.74 -3.71
CA ASP A 28 -26.32 2.36 -5.03
C ASP A 28 -26.57 3.60 -5.88
N ARG A 29 -27.15 4.65 -5.28
CA ARG A 29 -27.45 5.91 -5.96
C ARG A 29 -26.19 6.59 -6.48
N VAL A 30 -25.13 6.64 -5.67
CA VAL A 30 -23.82 7.16 -6.08
C VAL A 30 -23.26 6.38 -7.28
N ARG A 31 -23.33 5.04 -7.24
CA ARG A 31 -22.84 4.19 -8.35
C ARG A 31 -23.66 4.32 -9.63
N LEU A 32 -24.95 4.65 -9.53
CA LEU A 32 -25.86 4.83 -10.66
C LEU A 32 -25.97 6.29 -11.11
N GLN A 33 -25.25 7.23 -10.49
CA GLN A 33 -25.41 8.66 -10.74
C GLN A 33 -25.22 9.01 -12.21
N SER A 34 -24.19 8.45 -12.87
CA SER A 34 -23.95 8.68 -14.30
C SER A 34 -25.11 8.23 -15.20
N LEU A 35 -25.89 7.22 -14.79
CA LEU A 35 -27.06 6.76 -15.52
C LEU A 35 -28.27 7.69 -15.33
N TYR A 36 -28.38 8.35 -14.17
CA TYR A 36 -29.36 9.41 -13.98
C TYR A 36 -29.00 10.65 -14.80
N ASP A 37 -27.73 11.05 -14.77
CA ASP A 37 -27.24 12.22 -15.48
C ASP A 37 -27.39 12.06 -17.01
N ALA A 38 -27.17 10.84 -17.52
CA ALA A 38 -27.39 10.48 -18.91
C ALA A 38 -28.87 10.22 -19.27
N GLY A 39 -29.80 10.30 -18.31
CA GLY A 39 -31.23 10.09 -18.52
C GLY A 39 -31.64 8.63 -18.79
N VAL A 40 -30.71 7.69 -18.65
CA VAL A 40 -30.93 6.23 -18.76
C VAL A 40 -31.88 5.75 -17.68
N LEU A 41 -31.78 6.32 -16.47
CA LEU A 41 -32.68 6.09 -15.34
C LEU A 41 -33.41 7.38 -14.97
N ARG A 42 -34.71 7.31 -14.69
CA ARG A 42 -35.47 8.46 -14.21
C ARG A 42 -36.36 8.10 -13.04
N ALA A 43 -36.48 9.02 -12.09
CA ALA A 43 -37.44 8.90 -11.00
C ALA A 43 -38.85 9.28 -11.52
N ALA A 44 -39.83 8.42 -11.27
CA ALA A 44 -41.24 8.62 -11.57
C ALA A 44 -42.08 8.41 -10.31
N ARG A 45 -43.18 9.16 -10.19
CA ARG A 45 -44.16 8.94 -9.13
C ARG A 45 -44.85 7.58 -9.30
N SER A 46 -45.11 6.89 -8.19
CA SER A 46 -45.81 5.62 -8.16
C SER A 46 -46.62 5.52 -6.87
N GLY A 47 -47.91 5.87 -6.94
CA GLY A 47 -48.77 6.00 -5.77
C GLY A 47 -48.21 7.04 -4.79
N ALA A 48 -48.15 6.70 -3.50
CA ALA A 48 -47.54 7.53 -2.46
C ALA A 48 -46.00 7.54 -2.47
N GLY A 49 -45.36 6.74 -3.34
CA GLY A 49 -43.91 6.59 -3.41
C GLY A 49 -43.30 7.01 -4.74
N ARG A 50 -42.01 6.68 -4.89
CA ARG A 50 -41.23 6.90 -6.11
C ARG A 50 -40.63 5.58 -6.60
N ARG A 51 -40.59 5.44 -7.91
CA ARG A 51 -39.90 4.35 -8.60
C ARG A 51 -38.91 4.93 -9.59
N ILE A 52 -37.91 4.14 -9.91
CA ILE A 52 -36.94 4.43 -10.94
C ILE A 52 -37.36 3.62 -12.15
N VAL A 53 -37.41 4.27 -13.31
CA VAL A 53 -37.80 3.68 -14.58
C VAL A 53 -36.58 3.66 -15.49
N LEU A 54 -36.36 2.52 -16.14
CA LEU A 54 -35.35 2.33 -17.16
C LEU A 54 -35.87 2.87 -18.48
N HIS A 55 -35.17 3.84 -19.05
CA HIS A 55 -35.53 4.48 -20.32
C HIS A 55 -34.64 4.07 -21.49
N ASP A 56 -33.42 3.61 -21.22
CA ASP A 56 -32.49 3.13 -22.24
C ASP A 56 -31.84 1.81 -21.79
N VAL A 57 -32.37 0.71 -22.32
CA VAL A 57 -31.89 -0.65 -21.99
C VAL A 57 -30.46 -0.85 -22.49
N ASN A 58 -30.13 -0.37 -23.69
CA ASN A 58 -28.81 -0.57 -24.31
C ASN A 58 -27.71 0.16 -23.53
N ALA A 59 -28.00 1.38 -23.06
CA ALA A 59 -27.08 2.14 -22.23
C ALA A 59 -26.88 1.48 -20.85
N LEU A 60 -27.93 0.89 -20.27
CA LEU A 60 -27.82 0.14 -19.02
C LEU A 60 -27.00 -1.15 -19.21
N GLU A 61 -27.22 -1.89 -20.29
CA GLU A 61 -26.44 -3.09 -20.64
C GLU A 61 -24.97 -2.76 -20.88
N SER A 62 -24.68 -1.64 -21.54
CA SER A 62 -23.30 -1.14 -21.74
C SER A 62 -22.62 -0.78 -20.42
N PHE A 63 -23.36 -0.13 -19.51
CA PHE A 63 -22.88 0.12 -18.15
C PHE A 63 -22.60 -1.17 -17.39
N ILE A 64 -23.49 -2.16 -17.50
CA ILE A 64 -23.32 -3.48 -16.85
C ILE A 64 -22.09 -4.19 -17.40
N ALA A 65 -21.89 -4.19 -18.72
CA ALA A 65 -20.71 -4.80 -19.34
C ALA A 65 -19.41 -4.15 -18.87
N GLY A 66 -19.41 -2.82 -18.66
CA GLY A 66 -18.26 -2.09 -18.12
C GLY A 66 -18.01 -2.31 -16.61
N ALA A 67 -19.07 -2.46 -15.82
CA ALA A 67 -19.01 -2.57 -14.36
C ALA A 67 -18.95 -4.02 -13.84
N TYR A 68 -19.49 -4.97 -14.59
CA TYR A 68 -19.55 -6.41 -14.27
C TYR A 68 -19.10 -7.22 -15.50
N PRO A 69 -17.79 -7.29 -15.79
CA PRO A 69 -17.28 -7.95 -17.00
C PRO A 69 -17.66 -9.44 -17.10
N SER A 70 -17.91 -10.09 -15.96
CA SER A 70 -18.32 -11.49 -15.87
C SER A 70 -19.83 -11.68 -15.74
N GLY A 71 -20.62 -10.65 -16.00
CA GLY A 71 -22.07 -10.65 -15.82
C GLY A 71 -22.52 -10.47 -14.38
N LEU A 72 -23.81 -10.14 -14.20
CA LEU A 72 -24.41 -9.83 -12.89
C LEU A 72 -24.48 -11.03 -11.93
N GLN A 73 -24.32 -12.24 -12.46
CA GLN A 73 -24.33 -13.50 -11.73
C GLN A 73 -22.91 -14.00 -11.34
N GLY A 74 -21.85 -13.40 -11.91
CA GLY A 74 -20.45 -13.74 -11.62
C GLY A 74 -19.97 -15.06 -12.24
N ILE A 75 -18.71 -15.41 -11.98
CA ILE A 75 -18.11 -16.66 -12.45
C ILE A 75 -18.29 -17.77 -11.39
N THR A 76 -18.82 -18.92 -11.79
CA THR A 76 -19.13 -20.06 -10.91
C THR A 76 -17.90 -20.92 -10.54
N THR A 77 -16.72 -20.67 -11.11
CA THR A 77 -15.50 -21.44 -10.82
C THR A 77 -14.82 -20.99 -9.52
N LYS A 78 -14.22 -21.95 -8.79
CA LYS A 78 -13.38 -21.70 -7.60
C LYS A 78 -12.07 -21.01 -8.01
N LEU A 79 -12.14 -19.73 -8.37
CA LEU A 79 -10.97 -18.86 -8.50
C LEU A 79 -10.57 -18.32 -7.13
N SER A 80 -9.28 -18.03 -6.96
CA SER A 80 -8.75 -17.32 -5.78
C SER A 80 -9.45 -15.97 -5.61
N SER A 81 -9.48 -15.43 -4.38
CA SER A 81 -10.21 -14.20 -4.04
C SER A 81 -9.84 -12.98 -4.91
N ARG A 82 -8.64 -12.97 -5.50
CA ARG A 82 -8.18 -11.95 -6.45
C ARG A 82 -8.74 -12.15 -7.86
N GLY A 83 -8.81 -13.40 -8.32
CA GLY A 83 -9.45 -13.75 -9.59
C GLY A 83 -10.94 -13.41 -9.58
N LYS A 84 -11.64 -13.66 -8.46
CA LYS A 84 -13.04 -13.24 -8.28
C LYS A 84 -13.20 -11.73 -8.23
N ALA A 85 -12.42 -11.00 -7.41
CA ALA A 85 -12.57 -9.54 -7.30
C ALA A 85 -12.24 -8.78 -8.61
N VAL A 86 -11.28 -9.26 -9.41
CA VAL A 86 -10.98 -8.71 -10.73
C VAL A 86 -12.07 -9.06 -11.74
N ALA A 87 -12.56 -10.30 -11.73
CA ALA A 87 -13.62 -10.76 -12.62
C ALA A 87 -14.98 -10.11 -12.33
N GLU A 88 -15.27 -9.82 -11.06
CA GLU A 88 -16.63 -9.49 -10.60
C GLU A 88 -16.87 -7.99 -10.42
N LEU A 89 -15.85 -7.18 -10.08
CA LEU A 89 -16.04 -5.77 -9.73
C LEU A 89 -14.98 -4.82 -10.32
N ARG A 90 -14.01 -5.34 -11.08
CA ARG A 90 -12.83 -4.60 -11.57
C ARG A 90 -12.07 -3.86 -10.45
N ASP A 91 -12.30 -4.25 -9.20
CA ASP A 91 -11.81 -3.58 -8.00
C ASP A 91 -11.04 -4.58 -7.14
N SER A 92 -9.76 -4.76 -7.51
CA SER A 92 -8.82 -5.60 -6.77
C SER A 92 -8.47 -5.05 -5.38
N LYS A 93 -8.98 -3.87 -4.99
CA LYS A 93 -8.55 -3.18 -3.76
C LYS A 93 -9.33 -3.63 -2.52
N LYS A 94 -10.60 -4.00 -2.64
CA LYS A 94 -11.40 -4.54 -1.52
C LYS A 94 -11.03 -5.95 -1.07
N ALA A 95 -10.42 -6.75 -1.95
CA ALA A 95 -9.95 -8.09 -1.60
C ALA A 95 -8.61 -8.11 -0.83
N ARG A 96 -7.98 -6.94 -0.57
CA ARG A 96 -6.66 -6.84 0.05
C ARG A 96 -6.66 -7.11 1.56
N GLU A 97 -7.74 -6.84 2.28
CA GLU A 97 -7.76 -6.95 3.75
C GLU A 97 -7.54 -8.40 4.24
N GLY A 98 -8.06 -9.40 3.51
CA GLY A 98 -7.90 -10.82 3.85
C GLY A 98 -6.70 -11.54 3.22
N GLN A 99 -5.98 -10.92 2.28
CA GLN A 99 -4.93 -11.62 1.52
C GLN A 99 -3.59 -11.61 2.26
N PRO A 100 -2.83 -12.72 2.21
CA PRO A 100 -1.48 -12.71 2.70
C PRO A 100 -0.60 -11.74 1.90
N VAL A 101 0.36 -11.14 2.58
CA VAL A 101 1.35 -10.23 2.00
C VAL A 101 2.67 -10.98 1.89
N ALA A 102 3.31 -10.92 0.72
CA ALA A 102 4.68 -11.38 0.56
C ALA A 102 5.62 -10.28 1.03
N VAL A 103 6.58 -10.63 1.88
CA VAL A 103 7.64 -9.74 2.36
C VAL A 103 8.95 -10.27 1.80
N LEU A 104 9.61 -9.45 0.99
CA LEU A 104 10.92 -9.78 0.44
C LEU A 104 12.00 -9.25 1.38
N LEU A 105 13.00 -10.07 1.64
CA LEU A 105 14.06 -9.74 2.57
C LEU A 105 15.41 -10.32 2.14
N ARG A 106 16.48 -9.69 2.64
CA ARG A 106 17.86 -10.17 2.56
C ARG A 106 18.43 -10.20 3.97
N GLY A 107 19.02 -11.33 4.34
CA GLY A 107 19.68 -11.51 5.63
C GLY A 107 21.18 -11.27 5.52
N PHE A 108 21.76 -10.73 6.57
CA PHE A 108 23.19 -10.48 6.74
C PHE A 108 23.64 -11.03 8.11
N ASN A 109 24.95 -11.04 8.38
CA ASN A 109 25.52 -11.37 9.70
C ASN A 109 25.02 -12.68 10.34
N ASN A 110 24.83 -13.75 9.54
CA ASN A 110 24.26 -15.02 10.00
C ASN A 110 22.89 -14.87 10.69
N SER A 111 22.12 -13.85 10.29
CA SER A 111 20.78 -13.61 10.80
C SER A 111 19.89 -14.83 10.63
N VAL A 112 18.98 -15.00 11.60
CA VAL A 112 18.01 -16.08 11.64
C VAL A 112 16.62 -15.54 11.91
N LEU A 113 15.62 -16.16 11.31
CA LEU A 113 14.21 -15.94 11.64
C LEU A 113 13.67 -17.15 12.39
N HIS A 114 12.78 -16.90 13.35
CA HIS A 114 12.10 -17.97 14.07
C HIS A 114 10.63 -18.05 13.68
N ILE A 115 10.11 -19.28 13.67
CA ILE A 115 8.68 -19.56 13.50
C ILE A 115 8.32 -20.77 14.38
N GLY A 116 7.69 -20.49 15.52
CA GLY A 116 7.52 -21.49 16.58
C GLY A 116 8.88 -22.06 16.99
N ASN A 117 9.04 -23.39 16.93
CA ASN A 117 10.29 -24.07 17.30
C ASN A 117 11.31 -24.19 16.15
N ARG A 118 11.04 -23.59 14.99
CA ARG A 118 11.94 -23.66 13.82
C ARG A 118 12.79 -22.41 13.75
N VAL A 119 14.05 -22.61 13.35
CA VAL A 119 15.02 -21.56 13.04
C VAL A 119 15.31 -21.63 11.55
N LEU A 120 15.26 -20.49 10.87
CA LEU A 120 15.59 -20.37 9.44
C LEU A 120 16.81 -19.46 9.28
N PRO A 121 17.93 -19.96 8.72
CA PRO A 121 19.13 -19.16 8.46
C PRO A 121 18.88 -18.25 7.26
N VAL A 122 18.36 -17.05 7.53
CA VAL A 122 17.85 -16.16 6.49
C VAL A 122 18.96 -15.52 5.67
N ALA A 123 20.13 -15.30 6.29
CA ALA A 123 21.33 -14.86 5.58
C ALA A 123 21.72 -15.85 4.48
N GLU A 124 21.99 -17.10 4.84
CA GLU A 124 22.35 -18.19 3.92
C GLU A 124 21.26 -18.40 2.85
N TRP A 125 19.98 -18.41 3.26
CA TRP A 125 18.88 -18.58 2.33
C TRP A 125 18.85 -17.46 1.28
N SER A 126 18.95 -16.20 1.70
CA SER A 126 18.93 -15.06 0.78
C SER A 126 20.21 -14.91 -0.04
N GLU A 127 21.35 -15.38 0.45
CA GLU A 127 22.61 -15.40 -0.30
C GLU A 127 22.52 -16.36 -1.49
N ILE A 128 21.98 -17.58 -1.27
CA ILE A 128 21.82 -18.59 -2.32
C ILE A 128 20.78 -18.17 -3.36
N SER A 129 19.67 -17.58 -2.91
CA SER A 129 18.51 -17.28 -3.77
C SER A 129 18.47 -15.85 -4.30
N GLY A 130 19.40 -15.00 -3.87
CA GLY A 130 19.37 -13.54 -4.05
C GLY A 130 18.38 -12.83 -3.11
N VAL A 131 17.24 -13.45 -2.81
CA VAL A 131 16.20 -12.91 -1.93
C VAL A 131 15.42 -14.02 -1.24
N ALA A 132 15.16 -13.86 0.05
CA ALA A 132 14.23 -14.71 0.77
C ALA A 132 12.86 -14.03 0.87
N ALA A 133 11.79 -14.83 0.95
CA ALA A 133 10.43 -14.32 0.94
C ALA A 133 9.58 -14.95 2.05
N LEU A 134 8.96 -14.12 2.87
CA LEU A 134 8.01 -14.55 3.89
C LEU A 134 6.58 -14.27 3.45
N ARG A 135 5.67 -15.10 3.93
CA ARG A 135 4.24 -14.86 3.83
C ARG A 135 3.72 -14.38 5.18
N LEU A 136 3.13 -13.19 5.21
CA LEU A 136 2.38 -12.66 6.35
C LEU A 136 0.88 -12.80 6.07
N ASP A 137 0.22 -13.74 6.74
CA ASP A 137 -1.24 -13.92 6.70
C ASP A 137 -1.97 -13.26 7.88
N GLY A 138 -1.24 -12.88 8.93
CA GLY A 138 -1.78 -12.33 10.18
C GLY A 138 -1.90 -13.37 11.29
N GLU A 139 -1.65 -14.65 11.00
CA GLU A 139 -1.65 -15.75 11.96
C GLU A 139 -0.22 -16.22 12.25
N THR A 140 0.61 -16.29 11.20
CA THR A 140 2.00 -16.70 11.30
C THR A 140 2.84 -15.60 11.96
N LEU A 141 3.40 -15.90 13.13
CA LEU A 141 4.28 -15.00 13.87
C LEU A 141 5.74 -15.34 13.57
N TRP A 142 6.35 -14.54 12.69
CA TRP A 142 7.78 -14.56 12.47
C TRP A 142 8.48 -13.76 13.57
N GLU A 143 9.46 -14.36 14.22
CA GLU A 143 10.27 -13.72 15.26
C GLU A 143 11.63 -13.33 14.71
N PHE A 144 12.10 -12.15 15.12
CA PHE A 144 13.43 -11.66 14.79
C PHE A 144 14.01 -10.81 15.91
N SER A 145 15.33 -10.93 16.11
CA SER A 145 16.12 -10.11 17.03
C SER A 145 17.34 -9.60 16.28
N GLY A 146 17.62 -8.30 16.37
CA GLY A 146 18.69 -7.64 15.61
C GLY A 146 18.23 -6.32 14.99
N ILE A 147 18.93 -5.87 13.95
CA ILE A 147 18.65 -4.61 13.26
C ILE A 147 17.99 -4.89 11.91
N VAL A 148 16.80 -4.32 11.71
CA VAL A 148 16.00 -4.44 10.49
C VAL A 148 16.01 -3.10 9.75
N ALA A 149 16.54 -3.08 8.53
CA ALA A 149 16.43 -1.94 7.63
C ALA A 149 15.22 -2.10 6.70
N PHE A 150 14.40 -1.06 6.59
CA PHE A 150 13.35 -0.95 5.59
C PHE A 150 13.87 -0.17 4.39
N VAL A 151 13.75 -0.75 3.21
CA VAL A 151 14.31 -0.21 1.96
C VAL A 151 13.17 -0.02 0.97
N GLU A 152 12.93 1.21 0.54
CA GLU A 152 11.77 1.52 -0.33
C GLU A 152 12.03 1.24 -1.81
N ASN A 153 13.27 1.45 -2.23
CA ASN A 153 13.72 1.29 -3.58
C ASN A 153 14.29 -0.11 -3.84
N LEU A 154 13.91 -0.71 -4.98
CA LEU A 154 14.31 -2.07 -5.32
C LEU A 154 15.79 -2.19 -5.68
N GLU A 155 16.36 -1.20 -6.37
CA GLU A 155 17.79 -1.20 -6.72
C GLU A 155 18.66 -1.08 -5.48
N VAL A 156 18.26 -0.21 -4.54
CA VAL A 156 18.91 -0.07 -3.24
C VAL A 156 18.81 -1.35 -2.42
N PHE A 157 17.68 -2.05 -2.47
CA PHE A 157 17.51 -3.34 -1.80
C PHE A 157 18.44 -4.41 -2.35
N TRP A 158 18.60 -4.48 -3.68
CA TRP A 158 19.52 -5.41 -4.33
C TRP A 158 20.99 -5.12 -4.04
N ASN A 159 21.33 -3.87 -3.76
CA ASN A 159 22.70 -3.41 -3.49
C ASN A 159 22.86 -2.97 -2.03
N PHE A 160 22.03 -3.47 -1.10
CA PHE A 160 21.94 -2.92 0.24
C PHE A 160 23.28 -2.94 1.01
N GLU A 161 24.12 -3.94 0.75
CA GLU A 161 25.47 -4.05 1.32
C GLU A 161 26.36 -2.82 1.05
N LYS A 162 26.10 -2.10 -0.05
CA LYS A 162 26.83 -0.89 -0.44
C LYS A 162 26.55 0.32 0.45
N LEU A 163 25.45 0.29 1.21
CA LEU A 163 25.10 1.38 2.13
C LEU A 163 25.89 1.34 3.44
N GLU A 164 26.60 0.24 3.70
CA GLU A 164 27.37 0.01 4.94
C GLU A 164 26.54 0.24 6.22
N ILE A 165 25.22 0.05 6.13
CA ILE A 165 24.32 0.07 7.28
C ILE A 165 24.51 -1.24 8.04
N ALA A 166 24.77 -1.15 9.34
CA ALA A 166 24.88 -2.29 10.23
C ALA A 166 23.51 -2.93 10.51
N ALA A 167 22.81 -3.39 9.47
CA ALA A 167 21.56 -4.12 9.56
C ALA A 167 21.79 -5.62 9.36
N ASP A 168 21.07 -6.42 10.14
CA ASP A 168 21.09 -7.88 10.06
C ASP A 168 20.05 -8.38 9.05
N LEU A 169 19.04 -7.56 8.77
CA LEU A 169 17.96 -7.87 7.84
C LEU A 169 17.57 -6.62 7.06
N ALA A 170 17.56 -6.68 5.72
CA ALA A 170 16.91 -5.68 4.88
C ALA A 170 15.55 -6.20 4.42
N ILE A 171 14.51 -5.36 4.51
CA ILE A 171 13.15 -5.66 4.05
C ILE A 171 12.78 -4.67 2.97
N TYR A 172 12.36 -5.19 1.82
CA TYR A 172 11.85 -4.36 0.74
C TYR A 172 10.41 -3.89 1.03
N ALA A 173 10.19 -2.58 0.97
CA ALA A 173 8.90 -1.93 1.15
C ALA A 173 8.54 -1.17 -0.12
N GLN A 174 7.58 -1.66 -0.90
CA GLN A 174 7.16 -0.91 -2.09
C GLN A 174 6.29 0.30 -1.69
N GLY A 175 6.94 1.44 -1.42
CA GLY A 175 6.31 2.65 -0.91
C GLY A 175 5.67 2.43 0.45
N ARG A 176 4.41 2.87 0.60
CA ARG A 176 3.69 2.84 1.88
C ARG A 176 3.52 1.42 2.42
N LEU A 177 4.02 1.16 3.63
CA LEU A 177 4.00 -0.15 4.26
C LEU A 177 2.56 -0.67 4.44
N ASN A 178 2.37 -1.93 4.08
CA ASN A 178 1.12 -2.63 4.34
C ASN A 178 0.87 -2.71 5.85
N SER A 179 -0.38 -2.53 6.27
CA SER A 179 -0.76 -2.60 7.69
C SER A 179 -0.40 -3.94 8.33
N LYS A 180 -0.41 -5.06 7.58
CA LYS A 180 0.03 -6.37 8.09
C LYS A 180 1.52 -6.42 8.40
N VAL A 181 2.35 -5.76 7.58
CA VAL A 181 3.79 -5.64 7.85
C VAL A 181 4.00 -4.76 9.07
N LEU A 182 3.31 -3.62 9.15
CA LEU A 182 3.39 -2.71 10.30
C LEU A 182 2.96 -3.38 11.61
N ASN A 183 1.86 -4.14 11.58
CA ASN A 183 1.35 -4.88 12.73
C ASN A 183 2.30 -6.01 13.15
N TRP A 184 2.90 -6.70 12.18
CA TRP A 184 3.92 -7.71 12.46
C TRP A 184 5.15 -7.08 13.13
N LEU A 185 5.64 -5.95 12.62
CA LEU A 185 6.73 -5.21 13.25
C LEU A 185 6.39 -4.76 14.66
N ALA A 186 5.16 -4.30 14.90
CA ALA A 186 4.71 -3.86 16.23
C ALA A 186 4.37 -5.04 17.18
N SER A 187 4.44 -6.28 16.70
CA SER A 187 4.06 -7.46 17.49
C SER A 187 5.14 -7.81 18.54
N PRO A 188 4.79 -8.56 19.60
CA PRO A 188 5.76 -9.05 20.58
C PRO A 188 6.93 -9.83 19.94
N ALA A 189 6.66 -10.54 18.84
CA ALA A 189 7.65 -11.34 18.11
C ALA A 189 8.77 -10.50 17.48
N MET A 190 8.55 -9.20 17.29
CA MET A 190 9.51 -8.27 16.70
C MET A 190 10.02 -7.24 17.73
N GLN A 191 9.71 -7.42 19.02
CA GLN A 191 9.99 -6.40 20.03
C GLN A 191 11.50 -6.22 20.29
N ASN A 192 12.29 -7.27 20.06
CA ASN A 192 13.76 -7.22 20.15
C ASN A 192 14.43 -6.73 18.86
N ALA A 193 13.65 -6.40 17.83
CA ALA A 193 14.17 -5.83 16.59
C ALA A 193 14.22 -4.29 16.67
N ARG A 194 15.41 -3.73 16.42
CA ARG A 194 15.58 -2.31 16.09
C ARG A 194 15.27 -2.10 14.62
N ILE A 195 14.70 -0.96 14.29
CA ILE A 195 14.21 -0.65 12.95
C ILE A 195 14.93 0.60 12.45
N ILE A 196 15.49 0.50 11.25
CA ILE A 196 16.07 1.61 10.51
C ILE A 196 15.19 1.83 9.27
N HIS A 197 14.58 3.00 9.14
CA HIS A 197 13.92 3.41 7.91
C HIS A 197 14.97 3.98 6.95
N CYS A 198 15.11 3.34 5.80
CA CYS A 198 15.94 3.77 4.68
C CYS A 198 15.00 3.96 3.50
N GLY A 199 14.39 5.14 3.41
CA GLY A 199 13.47 5.50 2.32
C GLY A 199 13.91 6.78 1.63
N ASP A 200 13.01 7.35 0.83
CA ASP A 200 13.23 8.64 0.20
C ASP A 200 13.26 9.77 1.24
N TYR A 201 14.12 10.78 1.02
CA TYR A 201 14.15 12.01 1.80
C TYR A 201 13.28 13.06 1.14
N ASP A 202 11.99 12.75 1.06
CA ASP A 202 10.94 13.63 0.58
C ASP A 202 9.79 13.70 1.61
N PRO A 203 8.75 14.51 1.39
CA PRO A 203 7.67 14.60 2.37
C PRO A 203 6.94 13.28 2.61
N VAL A 204 6.81 12.41 1.60
CA VAL A 204 6.08 11.14 1.71
C VAL A 204 6.90 10.10 2.45
N GLY A 205 8.18 9.97 2.14
CA GLY A 205 9.12 9.08 2.83
C GLY A 205 9.26 9.45 4.31
N LEU A 206 9.35 10.75 4.63
CA LEU A 206 9.35 11.21 6.02
C LEU A 206 8.02 10.95 6.76
N ASP A 207 6.88 11.05 6.08
CA ASP A 207 5.58 10.67 6.67
C ASP A 207 5.52 9.17 6.95
N GLU A 208 6.08 8.33 6.07
CA GLU A 208 6.14 6.89 6.27
C GLU A 208 7.09 6.50 7.40
N PHE A 209 8.25 7.16 7.52
CA PHE A 209 9.12 7.05 8.70
C PHE A 209 8.36 7.35 10.00
N LEU A 210 7.64 8.48 10.06
CA LEU A 210 6.88 8.86 11.25
C LEU A 210 5.78 7.85 11.57
N ARG A 211 5.12 7.30 10.54
CA ARG A 211 4.13 6.22 10.71
C ARG A 211 4.76 4.95 11.27
N LEU A 212 5.94 4.57 10.79
CA LEU A 212 6.69 3.42 11.29
C LEU A 212 7.14 3.63 12.74
N LYS A 213 7.67 4.82 13.04
CA LYS A 213 8.09 5.22 14.38
C LYS A 213 6.93 5.25 15.38
N ALA A 214 5.75 5.70 14.95
CA ALA A 214 4.55 5.67 15.79
C ALA A 214 4.09 4.24 16.12
N ALA A 215 4.24 3.30 15.17
CA ALA A 215 3.90 1.90 15.39
C ALA A 215 4.93 1.15 16.23
N CYS A 216 6.21 1.54 16.14
CA CYS A 216 7.34 0.89 16.81
C CYS A 216 8.15 1.92 17.63
N PRO A 217 7.55 2.51 18.69
CA PRO A 217 8.15 3.59 19.44
C PRO A 217 9.42 3.16 20.19
N GLY A 218 10.40 4.05 20.28
CA GLY A 218 11.66 3.83 21.01
C GLY A 218 12.66 2.89 20.34
N ARG A 219 12.32 2.31 19.18
CA ARG A 219 13.18 1.37 18.44
C ARG A 219 13.19 1.59 16.93
N THR A 220 12.69 2.73 16.48
CA THR A 220 12.70 3.13 15.06
C THR A 220 13.51 4.41 14.88
N GLU A 221 14.47 4.35 13.96
CA GLU A 221 15.35 5.44 13.57
C GLU A 221 15.29 5.60 12.05
N ILE A 222 15.59 6.80 11.55
CA ILE A 222 15.77 7.04 10.11
C ILE A 222 17.27 7.00 9.81
N TYR A 223 17.65 6.35 8.73
CA TYR A 223 19.03 6.40 8.25
C TYR A 223 19.32 7.77 7.66
N ILE A 224 20.43 8.39 8.06
CA ILE A 224 20.93 9.64 7.49
C ILE A 224 22.43 9.43 7.24
N PRO A 225 22.92 9.43 5.99
CA PRO A 225 24.33 9.27 5.71
C PRO A 225 25.11 10.51 6.22
N SER A 226 26.39 10.33 6.52
CA SER A 226 27.23 11.40 7.10
C SER A 226 27.42 12.60 6.16
N ASP A 227 27.29 12.38 4.85
CA ASP A 227 27.40 13.37 3.79
C ASP A 227 26.04 13.80 3.20
N PHE A 228 24.95 13.56 3.93
CA PHE A 228 23.58 13.82 3.49
C PHE A 228 23.36 15.20 2.88
N GLU A 229 23.85 16.28 3.50
CA GLU A 229 23.69 17.63 2.94
C GLU A 229 24.37 17.78 1.57
N THR A 230 25.50 17.10 1.35
CA THR A 230 26.21 17.10 0.06
C THR A 230 25.40 16.34 -1.00
N LEU A 231 24.84 15.19 -0.64
CA LEU A 231 23.96 14.42 -1.52
C LEU A 231 22.71 15.22 -1.91
N LEU A 232 22.05 15.83 -0.94
CA LEU A 232 20.87 16.65 -1.15
C LEU A 232 21.17 17.86 -2.03
N PHE A 233 22.29 18.56 -1.81
CA PHE A 233 22.69 19.70 -2.61
C PHE A 233 22.98 19.33 -4.07
N ARG A 234 23.68 18.20 -4.31
CA ARG A 234 24.13 17.81 -5.66
C ARG A 234 23.05 17.11 -6.48
N TYR A 235 22.26 16.25 -5.85
CA TYR A 235 21.35 15.33 -6.53
C TYR A 235 19.88 15.55 -6.18
N GLY A 236 19.58 16.50 -5.30
CA GLY A 236 18.22 16.78 -4.90
C GLY A 236 17.34 17.28 -6.06
N LYS A 237 16.06 16.89 -6.02
CA LYS A 237 15.06 17.22 -7.02
C LYS A 237 13.93 18.05 -6.43
N LYS A 238 13.54 19.12 -7.14
CA LYS A 238 12.40 19.98 -6.76
C LYS A 238 11.08 19.24 -6.89
N ASP A 239 10.96 18.37 -7.88
CA ASP A 239 9.72 17.66 -8.23
C ASP A 239 9.21 16.77 -7.08
N LEU A 240 10.10 16.29 -6.21
CA LEU A 240 9.74 15.52 -5.02
C LEU A 240 8.94 16.33 -3.99
N LEU A 241 9.05 17.66 -4.02
CA LEU A 241 8.27 18.55 -3.14
C LEU A 241 6.93 18.97 -3.77
N VAL A 242 6.80 18.85 -5.09
CA VAL A 242 5.61 19.28 -5.83
C VAL A 242 4.42 18.41 -5.46
N GLY A 243 3.27 19.04 -5.19
CA GLY A 243 2.05 18.34 -4.79
C GLY A 243 2.01 17.88 -3.32
N ASN A 244 3.09 18.04 -2.56
CA ASN A 244 3.23 17.54 -1.18
C ASN A 244 3.20 18.65 -0.11
N ALA A 245 2.76 19.86 -0.45
CA ALA A 245 2.80 21.04 0.43
C ALA A 245 2.11 20.83 1.79
N ALA A 246 0.98 20.11 1.81
CA ALA A 246 0.25 19.82 3.05
C ALA A 246 1.02 18.87 3.98
N ILE A 247 1.75 17.90 3.41
CA ILE A 247 2.59 16.97 4.17
C ILE A 247 3.80 17.72 4.71
N LEU A 248 4.48 18.49 3.86
CA LEU A 248 5.64 19.29 4.25
C LEU A 248 5.29 20.30 5.36
N ALA A 249 4.12 20.95 5.28
CA ALA A 249 3.65 21.85 6.34
C ALA A 249 3.39 21.13 7.68
N ARG A 250 3.02 19.86 7.66
CA ARG A 250 2.89 19.03 8.88
C ARG A 250 4.26 18.63 9.40
N LEU A 251 5.18 18.23 8.53
CA LEU A 251 6.55 17.85 8.90
C LEU A 251 7.31 19.02 9.56
N ARG A 252 7.13 20.25 9.07
CA ARG A 252 7.69 21.47 9.69
C ARG A 252 7.22 21.74 11.12
N LYS A 253 6.12 21.11 11.56
CA LYS A 253 5.56 21.22 12.91
C LYS A 253 5.84 19.98 13.77
N ASN A 254 6.59 19.02 13.25
CA ASN A 254 6.95 17.82 13.98
C ASN A 254 8.17 18.11 14.87
N ASP A 255 8.25 17.47 16.03
CA ASP A 255 9.33 17.69 17.00
C ASP A 255 10.43 16.61 16.93
N ASP A 256 10.33 15.65 16.00
CA ASP A 256 11.38 14.65 15.80
C ASP A 256 12.67 15.32 15.30
N PRO A 257 13.80 15.17 16.02
CA PRO A 257 15.02 15.90 15.70
C PRO A 257 15.60 15.53 14.32
N HIS A 258 15.42 14.28 13.87
CA HIS A 258 15.89 13.84 12.56
C HIS A 258 15.02 14.40 11.45
N VAL A 259 13.70 14.40 11.62
CA VAL A 259 12.78 15.03 10.66
C VAL A 259 13.03 16.53 10.57
N CYS A 260 13.18 17.21 11.72
CA CYS A 260 13.52 18.63 11.77
C CYS A 260 14.79 18.94 10.98
N PHE A 261 15.86 18.17 11.20
CA PHE A 261 17.12 18.34 10.48
C PHE A 261 16.95 18.19 8.96
N ILE A 262 16.28 17.12 8.52
CA ILE A 262 16.06 16.87 7.09
C ILE A 262 15.19 17.96 6.46
N VAL A 263 14.08 18.34 7.12
CA VAL A 263 13.16 19.37 6.63
C VAL A 263 13.85 20.74 6.54
N GLN A 264 14.73 21.09 7.48
CA GLN A 264 15.51 22.33 7.41
C GLN A 264 16.41 22.37 6.17
N LEU A 265 17.03 21.24 5.82
CA LEU A 265 17.84 21.14 4.61
C LEU A 265 16.98 21.17 3.34
N MET A 266 15.82 20.49 3.33
CA MET A 266 14.87 20.55 2.23
C MET A 266 14.35 21.98 2.00
N ASP A 267 14.07 22.72 3.08
CA ASP A 267 13.63 24.12 3.01
C ASP A 267 14.76 25.05 2.54
N ARG A 268 16.01 24.79 2.95
CA ARG A 268 17.20 25.54 2.51
C ARG A 268 17.44 25.39 1.01
N TRP A 269 17.39 24.16 0.50
CA TRP A 269 17.76 23.85 -0.88
C TRP A 269 16.56 23.77 -1.85
N GLY A 270 15.34 23.71 -1.32
CA GLY A 270 14.11 23.62 -2.10
C GLY A 270 13.95 22.29 -2.84
N VAL A 271 14.56 21.21 -2.34
CA VAL A 271 14.62 19.88 -2.98
C VAL A 271 14.42 18.76 -1.97
N GLY A 272 13.93 17.60 -2.43
CA GLY A 272 14.04 16.32 -1.73
C GLY A 272 15.14 15.44 -2.36
N LEU A 273 15.42 14.27 -1.80
CA LEU A 273 16.41 13.32 -2.33
C LEU A 273 15.80 11.93 -2.47
N GLU A 274 15.97 11.31 -3.65
CA GLU A 274 15.59 9.90 -3.88
C GLU A 274 16.59 8.96 -3.20
N GLN A 275 16.12 7.80 -2.77
CA GLN A 275 16.92 6.81 -2.06
C GLN A 275 18.10 6.29 -2.88
N GLU A 276 17.97 6.18 -4.20
CA GLU A 276 19.04 5.72 -5.10
C GLU A 276 20.31 6.57 -4.98
N ALA A 277 20.20 7.83 -4.57
CA ALA A 277 21.36 8.70 -4.35
C ALA A 277 22.32 8.15 -3.27
N LEU A 278 21.82 7.30 -2.36
CA LEU A 278 22.64 6.63 -1.34
C LEU A 278 23.67 5.66 -1.95
N LEU A 279 23.43 5.16 -3.17
CA LEU A 279 24.37 4.27 -3.86
C LEU A 279 25.52 5.03 -4.55
N LEU A 280 25.45 6.36 -4.67
CA LEU A 280 26.42 7.15 -5.43
C LEU A 280 27.77 7.30 -4.71
N ASN A 281 27.78 7.15 -3.39
CA ASN A 281 28.99 7.25 -2.57
C ASN A 281 29.42 5.92 -1.95
N ALA A 282 28.75 4.83 -2.34
CA ALA A 282 29.25 3.50 -2.01
C ALA A 282 30.65 3.35 -2.63
N PRO A 283 31.68 2.98 -1.85
CA PRO A 283 33.00 2.76 -2.41
C PRO A 283 32.89 1.77 -3.58
N GLY A 284 33.18 2.28 -4.77
CA GLY A 284 33.34 1.45 -5.96
C GLY A 284 34.52 0.52 -5.74
N GLN A 285 34.35 -0.73 -6.18
CA GLN A 285 35.34 -1.83 -6.24
C GLN A 285 36.81 -1.43 -6.17
#